data_AF-A0A329R5K1-F1
#
_entry.id   AF-A0A329R5K1-F1
#
_cell.length_a   1.000
_cell.length_b   1.000
_cell.length_c   1.000
_cell.angle_alpha   90.00
_cell.angle_beta   90.00
_cell.angle_gamma   90.00
#
_symmetry.space_group_name_H-M   'P 1'
#
loop_
_entity.id
_entity.type
_entity.pdbx_description
1 polymer ?
#
loop_
_entity_poly.entity_id
_entity_poly.type
_entity_poly.pdbx_seq_one_letter_code
_entity_poly.pdbx_strand_id
1 'polypeptide(L)' 'MEENSLGDSKYLLLIVDEASGCMKGFCLRAKSESEDCIKTYIMK' A
#
# COMPACT_ATOMS: atom_id res chain seq x y z
N MET A 1 0.00 18.11 -3.55
CA MET A 1 0.20 16.65 -3.63
C MET A 1 0.76 16.29 -2.27
N GLU A 2 0.02 15.56 -1.44
CA GLU A 2 0.52 15.18 -0.12
C GLU A 2 1.66 14.19 -0.34
N GLU A 3 2.88 14.70 -0.23
CA GLU A 3 4.08 13.90 -0.19
C GLU A 3 4.09 13.19 1.16
N ASN A 4 3.50 12.00 1.20
CA ASN A 4 3.60 11.09 2.34
C ASN A 4 5.09 10.77 2.55
N SER A 5 5.78 11.62 3.30
CA SER A 5 7.19 11.48 3.59
C SER A 5 7.45 10.11 4.19
N LEU A 6 8.38 9.37 3.59
CA LEU A 6 8.87 8.06 4.04
C LEU A 6 9.49 8.08 5.44
N GLY A 7 9.59 9.25 6.10
CA GLY A 7 10.31 9.45 7.36
C GLY A 7 9.79 8.61 8.53
N ASP A 8 8.53 8.18 8.51
CA ASP A 8 7.91 7.36 9.57
C ASP A 8 7.45 5.98 9.09
N SER A 9 7.59 5.68 7.80
CA SER A 9 7.11 4.43 7.21
C SER A 9 8.20 3.36 7.24
N LYS A 10 7.97 2.29 8.01
CA LYS A 10 8.91 1.16 8.12
C LYS A 10 8.69 0.06 7.10
N TYR A 11 7.51 0.02 6.45
CA TYR A 11 7.13 -1.06 5.57
C TYR A 11 6.53 -0.54 4.27
N LEU A 12 6.76 -1.26 3.18
CA LEU A 12 6.14 -1.04 1.89
C LEU A 12 5.26 -2.26 1.58
N LEU A 13 3.96 -2.02 1.37
CA LEU A 13 3.04 -2.99 0.79
C LEU A 13 2.91 -2.71 -0.70
N LEU A 14 3.25 -3.70 -1.53
CA LEU A 14 3.12 -3.63 -2.98
C LEU A 14 2.02 -4.60 -3.42
N ILE A 15 0.99 -4.08 -4.11
CA ILE A 15 -0.03 -4.89 -4.75
C ILE A 15 0.23 -4.85 -6.26
N VAL A 16 0.35 -6.04 -6.85
CA VAL A 16 0.60 -6.21 -8.29
C VAL A 16 -0.61 -6.90 -8.89
N ASP A 17 -1.19 -6.28 -9.91
CA ASP A 17 -2.19 -6.93 -10.74
C ASP A 17 -1.49 -7.45 -12.00
N GLU A 18 -1.34 -8.76 -12.10
CA GLU A 18 -0.61 -9.40 -13.21
C GLU A 18 -1.34 -9.18 -14.55
N ALA A 19 -2.67 -9.23 -14.55
CA ALA A 19 -3.48 -9.14 -15.76
C ALA A 19 -3.34 -7.78 -16.46
N SER A 20 -3.31 -6.69 -15.69
CA SER A 20 -3.09 -5.34 -16.21
C SER A 20 -1.62 -4.91 -16.22
N GLY A 21 -0.73 -5.68 -15.59
CA GLY A 21 0.66 -5.28 -15.34
C GLY A 21 0.79 -4.06 -14.41
N CYS A 22 -0.29 -3.64 -13.74
CA CYS A 22 -0.28 -2.47 -12.88
C CYS A 22 0.24 -2.82 -11.48
N MET A 23 0.84 -1.82 -10.85
CA MET A 23 1.33 -1.92 -9.47
C MET A 23 0.85 -0.73 -8.65
N LYS A 24 0.50 -1.00 -7.39
CA LYS A 24 0.14 0.03 -6.42
C LYS A 24 0.90 -0.19 -5.12
N GLY A 25 1.60 0.85 -4.67
CA GLY A 25 2.37 0.84 -3.43
C GLY A 25 1.67 1.60 -2.30
N PHE A 26 1.80 1.10 -1.08
CA PHE A 26 1.35 1.72 0.15
C PHE A 26 2.50 1.77 1.17
N CYS A 27 2.76 2.95 1.71
CA CYS A 27 3.72 3.12 2.80
C CYS A 27 3.01 2.88 4.13
N LEU A 28 3.52 1.94 4.93
CA LEU A 28 2.94 1.57 6.22
C LEU A 28 3.90 1.90 7.36
N ARG A 29 3.34 2.30 8.50
CA ARG A 29 4.07 2.51 9.76
C ARG A 29 4.20 1.19 10.53
N ALA A 30 3.20 0.31 10.44
CA ALA A 30 3.17 -1.02 11.06
C ALA A 30 2.61 -2.09 10.12
N LYS A 31 3.03 -3.36 10.31
CA LYS A 31 2.53 -4.48 9.49
C LYS A 31 1.02 -4.70 9.64
N SER A 32 0.44 -4.38 10.79
CA SER A 32 -1.00 -4.51 11.05
C SER A 32 -1.88 -3.65 10.14
N GLU A 33 -1.35 -2.55 9.60
CA GLU A 33 -2.07 -1.68 8.65
C GLU A 33 -2.28 -2.35 7.28
N SER A 34 -1.57 -3.44 6.99
CA SER A 34 -1.68 -4.12 5.69
C SER A 34 -3.06 -4.73 5.46
N GLU A 35 -3.72 -5.26 6.49
CA GLU A 35 -5.03 -5.89 6.35
C GLU A 35 -6.08 -4.90 5.87
N ASP A 36 -6.13 -3.72 6.49
CA ASP A 36 -7.08 -2.67 6.14
C ASP A 36 -6.81 -2.10 4.73
N CYS A 37 -5.53 -1.92 4.38
CA CYS A 37 -5.11 -1.49 3.04
C CYS A 37 -5.53 -2.51 1.96
N ILE A 38 -5.35 -3.81 2.21
CA ILE A 38 -5.73 -4.87 1.27
C ILE A 38 -7.25 -4.92 1.10
N LYS A 39 -8.01 -4.89 2.21
CA LYS A 39 -9.49 -4.86 2.14
C LYS A 39 -9.97 -3.65 1.34
N THR A 40 -9.42 -2.47 1.64
CA THR A 40 -9.75 -1.24 0.92
C THR A 40 -9.38 -1.31 -0.56
N TYR A 41 -8.29 -1.97 -0.92
CA TYR A 41 -7.90 -2.16 -2.32
C TYR A 41 -8.84 -3.12 -3.07
N ILE A 42 -9.29 -4.19 -2.43
CA ILE A 42 -10.17 -5.20 -3.06
C ILE A 42 -11.62 -4.72 -3.14
N MET A 43 -12.10 -4.01 -2.12
CA MET A 43 -13.49 -3.54 -2.04
C MET A 43 -13.78 -2.32 -2.94
N LYS A 44 -12.77 -1.78 -3.60
CA LYS A 44 -12.85 -0.54 -4.38
C LYS A 44 -12.52 -0.79 -5.84
#